data_AF-V6LN51-F1
#
_entry.id   AF-V6LN51-F1
#
_cell.length_a   1.000
_cell.length_b   1.000
_cell.length_c   1.000
_cell.angle_alpha   90.00
_cell.angle_beta   90.00
_cell.angle_gamma   90.00
#
_symmetry.space_group_name_H-M   'P 1'
#
loop_
_entity.id
_entity.type
_entity.pdbx_description
1 polymer ?
#
loop_
_entity_poly.entity_id
_entity_poly.type
_entity_poly.pdbx_seq_one_letter_code
_entity_poly.pdbx_strand_id
1 'polypeptide(L)'
;MGKQWTQAEIAQLLASCQLNQRNNSHIVDWNLVMADMPQRSKAQCQTYVNNYLRRKQQELKSLERHNYHWQECDSERLFDIVSQFGADWEIIRRHSFPTLSAQRLRVKYLDYCKMQKLQREQAKTDTEGGTLLRDLMDLLAQRKQ
;
A
#
# COMPACT_ATOMS: atom_id res chain seq x y z
N MET A 1 -9.72 35.29 14.12
CA MET A 1 -10.33 33.94 14.13
C MET A 1 -10.90 33.65 12.75
N GLY A 2 -10.52 32.56 12.09
CA GLY A 2 -11.06 32.21 10.76
C GLY A 2 -12.51 31.74 10.86
N LYS A 3 -13.41 32.31 10.05
CA LYS A 3 -14.82 31.90 9.99
C LYS A 3 -14.90 30.44 9.53
N GLN A 4 -15.41 29.56 10.40
CA GLN A 4 -15.59 28.14 10.09
C GLN A 4 -16.53 27.95 8.89
N TRP A 5 -16.34 26.86 8.14
CA TRP A 5 -17.21 26.49 7.02
C TRP A 5 -18.43 25.75 7.56
N THR A 6 -19.63 26.21 7.21
CA THR A 6 -20.86 25.50 7.54
C THR A 6 -21.14 24.38 6.54
N GLN A 7 -21.88 23.34 6.95
CA GLN A 7 -22.19 22.21 6.07
C GLN A 7 -22.96 22.63 4.81
N ALA A 8 -23.85 23.62 4.92
CA ALA A 8 -24.59 24.17 3.80
C ALA A 8 -23.67 24.90 2.80
N GLU A 9 -22.75 25.75 3.28
CA GLU A 9 -21.74 26.41 2.43
C GLU A 9 -20.84 25.40 1.71
N ILE A 10 -20.45 24.31 2.40
CA ILE A 10 -19.63 23.25 1.81
C ILE A 10 -20.39 22.54 0.70
N ALA A 11 -21.64 22.15 0.95
CA ALA A 11 -22.48 21.48 -0.04
C ALA A 11 -22.70 22.36 -1.28
N GLN A 12 -22.97 23.65 -1.08
CA GLN A 12 -23.14 24.62 -2.15
C GLN A 12 -21.85 24.78 -2.97
N LEU A 13 -20.71 24.99 -2.31
CA LEU A 13 -19.41 25.14 -2.99
C LEU A 13 -19.08 23.93 -3.85
N LEU A 14 -19.25 22.71 -3.31
CA LEU A 14 -18.96 21.49 -4.05
C LEU A 14 -19.91 21.30 -5.24
N ALA A 15 -21.20 21.60 -5.08
CA ALA A 15 -22.18 21.54 -6.17
C ALA A 15 -21.85 22.54 -7.29
N SER A 16 -21.54 23.80 -6.95
CA SER A 16 -21.13 24.81 -7.93
C SER A 16 -19.82 24.43 -8.61
N CYS A 17 -18.85 23.84 -7.89
CA CYS A 17 -17.62 23.34 -8.51
C CYS A 17 -17.88 22.18 -9.48
N GLN A 18 -18.81 21.27 -9.17
CA GLN A 18 -19.17 20.15 -10.04
C GLN A 18 -19.90 20.64 -11.31
N LEU A 19 -20.86 21.55 -11.16
CA LEU A 19 -21.63 22.09 -12.28
C LEU A 19 -20.75 22.88 -13.27
N ASN A 20 -19.75 23.59 -12.75
CA ASN A 20 -18.86 24.44 -13.54
C ASN A 20 -17.58 23.75 -14.02
N GLN A 21 -17.47 22.43 -13.89
CA GLN A 21 -16.44 21.64 -14.58
C GLN A 21 -16.79 21.55 -16.06
N ARG A 22 -16.27 22.48 -16.87
CA ARG A 22 -16.48 22.47 -18.33
C ARG A 22 -15.79 21.26 -18.96
N ASN A 23 -16.59 20.45 -19.66
CA ASN A 23 -16.18 19.52 -20.72
C ASN A 23 -14.88 18.74 -20.45
N ASN A 24 -14.90 17.81 -19.48
CA ASN A 24 -13.76 16.93 -19.14
C ASN A 24 -12.45 17.63 -18.76
N SER A 25 -12.44 18.96 -18.59
CA SER A 25 -11.29 19.68 -18.06
C SER A 25 -11.40 19.76 -16.53
N HIS A 26 -10.30 19.47 -15.83
CA HIS A 26 -10.22 19.62 -14.36
C HIS A 26 -10.16 21.10 -13.91
N ILE A 27 -10.58 22.04 -14.78
CA ILE A 27 -10.49 23.48 -14.56
C ILE A 27 -11.87 23.98 -14.11
N VAL A 28 -11.95 24.45 -12.87
CA VAL A 28 -13.16 25.07 -12.31
C VAL A 28 -13.17 26.54 -12.66
N ASP A 29 -14.27 27.02 -13.26
CA ASP A 29 -14.48 28.46 -13.46
C ASP A 29 -14.87 29.12 -12.13
N TRP A 30 -13.87 29.72 -11.49
CA TRP A 30 -14.05 30.37 -10.19
C TRP A 30 -14.91 31.63 -10.26
N ASN A 31 -15.07 32.26 -11.42
CA ASN A 31 -15.90 33.46 -11.51
C ASN A 31 -17.38 33.11 -11.30
N LEU A 32 -17.82 31.97 -11.87
CA LEU A 32 -19.18 31.45 -11.68
C LEU A 32 -19.41 30.98 -10.25
N VAL A 33 -18.45 30.24 -9.67
CA VAL A 33 -18.54 29.78 -8.27
C VAL A 33 -18.63 30.97 -7.29
N MET A 34 -17.96 32.08 -7.59
CA MET A 34 -17.99 33.28 -6.75
C MET A 34 -19.33 34.04 -6.85
N ALA A 35 -20.06 33.91 -7.96
CA ALA A 35 -21.41 34.47 -8.06
C ALA A 35 -22.38 33.78 -7.08
N ASP A 36 -22.20 32.47 -6.86
CA ASP A 36 -23.01 31.69 -5.92
C ASP A 36 -22.60 31.89 -4.46
N MET A 37 -21.36 32.35 -4.20
CA MET A 37 -20.80 32.47 -2.85
C MET A 37 -20.21 33.86 -2.54
N PRO A 38 -21.03 34.92 -2.52
CA PRO A 38 -20.57 36.28 -2.27
C PRO A 38 -19.97 36.49 -0.87
N GLN A 39 -20.29 35.63 0.09
CA GLN A 39 -19.85 35.71 1.48
C GLN A 39 -18.43 35.18 1.74
N ARG A 40 -17.77 34.60 0.73
CA ARG A 40 -16.40 34.05 0.83
C ARG A 40 -15.53 34.63 -0.28
N SER A 41 -14.23 34.75 -0.03
CA SER A 41 -13.29 35.15 -1.08
C SER A 41 -12.88 33.97 -1.95
N LYS A 42 -12.48 34.25 -3.19
CA LYS A 42 -11.98 33.24 -4.13
C LYS A 42 -10.84 32.40 -3.54
N ALA A 43 -9.91 33.05 -2.85
CA ALA A 43 -8.78 32.37 -2.21
C ALA A 43 -9.25 31.40 -1.12
N GLN A 44 -10.28 31.74 -0.34
CA GLN A 44 -10.86 30.85 0.68
C GLN A 44 -11.51 29.63 0.04
N CYS A 45 -12.30 29.82 -1.02
CA CYS A 45 -12.95 28.73 -1.75
C CYS A 45 -11.91 27.78 -2.38
N GLN A 46 -10.90 28.32 -3.06
CA GLN A 46 -9.80 27.55 -3.64
C GLN A 46 -9.04 26.74 -2.59
N THR A 47 -8.67 27.40 -1.48
CA THR A 47 -7.97 26.73 -0.37
C THR A 47 -8.80 25.59 0.20
N TYR A 48 -10.11 25.82 0.40
CA TYR A 48 -11.00 24.79 0.92
C TYR A 48 -11.11 23.60 -0.04
N VAL A 49 -11.42 23.83 -1.31
CA VAL A 49 -11.59 22.77 -2.32
C VAL A 49 -10.30 21.98 -2.49
N ASN A 50 -9.14 22.64 -2.58
CA ASN A 50 -7.86 21.96 -2.71
C ASN A 50 -7.56 21.07 -1.49
N ASN A 51 -7.81 21.58 -0.28
CA ASN A 51 -7.65 20.79 0.94
C ASN A 51 -8.63 19.61 1.01
N TYR A 52 -9.89 19.83 0.59
CA TYR A 52 -10.91 18.80 0.52
C TYR A 52 -10.52 17.69 -0.46
N LEU A 53 -10.11 18.05 -1.69
CA LEU A 53 -9.66 17.10 -2.71
C LEU A 53 -8.43 16.33 -2.25
N ARG A 54 -7.46 17.01 -1.62
CA ARG A 54 -6.28 16.36 -1.04
C ARG A 54 -6.66 15.35 0.05
N ARG A 55 -7.58 15.69 0.96
CA ARG A 55 -8.07 14.79 2.01
C ARG A 55 -8.81 13.59 1.42
N LYS A 56 -9.74 13.82 0.48
CA LYS A 56 -10.42 12.75 -0.26
C LYS A 56 -9.44 11.81 -0.97
N GLN A 57 -8.42 12.36 -1.62
CA GLN A 57 -7.38 11.56 -2.27
C GLN A 57 -6.57 10.76 -1.24
N GLN A 58 -6.26 11.34 -0.09
CA GLN A 58 -5.57 10.65 0.99
C GLN A 58 -6.45 9.56 1.62
N GLU A 59 -7.76 9.78 1.78
CA GLU A 59 -8.72 8.78 2.23
C GLU A 59 -8.79 7.60 1.26
N LEU A 60 -8.91 7.87 -0.05
CA LEU A 60 -8.85 6.83 -1.09
C LEU A 60 -7.54 6.04 -1.02
N LYS A 61 -6.40 6.73 -0.93
CA LYS A 61 -5.10 6.09 -0.71
C LYS A 61 -5.04 5.33 0.61
N SER A 62 -5.72 5.78 1.66
CA SER A 62 -5.75 5.10 2.95
C SER A 62 -6.61 3.84 2.92
N LEU A 63 -7.70 3.86 2.15
CA LEU A 63 -8.53 2.70 1.86
C LEU A 63 -7.73 1.67 1.04
N GLU A 64 -6.97 2.12 0.04
CA GLU A 64 -6.01 1.25 -0.69
C GLU A 64 -4.90 0.72 0.22
N ARG A 65 -4.51 1.50 1.23
CA ARG A 65 -3.54 1.11 2.28
C ARG A 65 -4.17 0.32 3.40
N HIS A 66 -5.45 -0.08 3.35
CA HIS A 66 -5.97 -1.03 4.34
C HIS A 66 -4.98 -2.19 4.41
N ASN A 67 -4.45 -2.38 5.62
CA ASN A 67 -3.37 -3.31 5.89
C ASN A 67 -3.95 -4.71 5.72
N TYR A 68 -3.95 -5.20 4.48
CA TYR A 68 -4.18 -6.61 4.23
C TYR A 68 -3.25 -7.39 5.14
N HIS A 69 -3.86 -8.08 6.08
CA HIS A 69 -3.17 -8.88 7.06
C HIS A 69 -2.83 -10.19 6.40
N TRP A 70 -1.58 -10.31 5.93
CA TRP A 70 -1.09 -11.51 5.29
C TRP A 70 -1.07 -12.65 6.29
N GLN A 71 -1.87 -13.68 6.05
CA GLN A 71 -1.75 -14.93 6.78
C GLN A 71 -0.60 -15.77 6.21
N GLU A 72 -0.15 -16.77 6.96
CA GLU A 72 0.91 -17.69 6.50
C GLU A 72 0.46 -18.42 5.22
N CYS A 73 -0.77 -18.93 5.21
CA CYS A 73 -1.39 -19.58 4.04
C CYS A 73 -1.48 -18.66 2.81
N ASP A 74 -1.63 -17.34 2.99
CA ASP A 74 -1.65 -16.41 1.87
C ASP A 74 -0.28 -16.29 1.21
N SER A 75 0.79 -16.40 2.00
CA SER A 75 2.17 -16.29 1.50
C SER A 75 2.56 -17.54 0.71
N GLU A 76 2.18 -18.72 1.20
CA GLU A 76 2.34 -20.00 0.49
C GLU A 76 1.52 -20.01 -0.80
N ARG A 77 0.24 -19.62 -0.72
CA ARG A 77 -0.63 -19.52 -1.89
C ARG A 77 -0.07 -18.56 -2.93
N LEU A 78 0.45 -17.39 -2.52
CA LEU A 78 1.08 -16.45 -3.44
C LEU A 78 2.28 -17.08 -4.15
N PHE A 79 3.11 -17.85 -3.44
CA PHE A 79 4.24 -18.55 -4.02
C PHE A 79 3.81 -19.62 -5.03
N ASP A 80 2.81 -20.44 -4.68
CA ASP A 80 2.30 -21.49 -5.56
C ASP A 80 1.77 -20.92 -6.87
N ILE A 81 1.04 -19.80 -6.79
CA ILE A 81 0.49 -19.14 -7.98
C ILE A 81 1.62 -18.52 -8.81
N VAL A 82 2.62 -17.90 -8.18
CA VAL A 82 3.80 -17.37 -8.89
C VAL A 82 4.58 -18.51 -9.58
N SER A 83 4.63 -19.71 -9.01
CA SER A 83 5.27 -20.86 -9.65
C SER A 83 4.50 -21.35 -10.89
N GLN A 84 3.16 -21.21 -10.90
CA GLN A 84 2.30 -21.61 -12.02
C GLN A 84 2.26 -20.57 -13.14
N PHE A 85 2.09 -19.29 -12.81
CA PHE A 85 1.87 -18.21 -13.78
C PHE A 85 3.09 -17.31 -14.00
N GLY A 86 4.18 -17.54 -13.28
CA GLY A 86 5.36 -16.68 -13.30
C GLY A 86 5.12 -15.34 -12.58
N ALA A 87 5.88 -14.31 -12.97
CA ALA A 87 5.82 -12.99 -12.37
C ALA A 87 4.76 -12.06 -13.01
N ASP A 88 3.68 -12.62 -13.57
CA ASP A 88 2.56 -11.83 -14.10
C ASP A 88 1.60 -11.41 -12.98
N TRP A 89 1.95 -10.31 -12.31
CA TRP A 89 1.23 -9.81 -11.14
C TRP A 89 -0.21 -9.40 -11.44
N GLU A 90 -0.54 -9.01 -12.67
CA GLU A 90 -1.92 -8.63 -13.00
C GLU A 90 -2.82 -9.86 -13.16
N ILE A 91 -2.31 -10.95 -13.74
CA ILE A 91 -3.02 -12.23 -13.78
C ILE A 91 -3.24 -12.74 -12.36
N ILE A 92 -2.18 -12.80 -11.54
CA ILE A 92 -2.25 -13.28 -10.16
C ILE A 92 -3.27 -12.48 -9.34
N ARG A 93 -3.25 -11.16 -9.48
CA ARG A 93 -4.19 -10.26 -8.83
C ARG A 93 -5.64 -10.59 -9.19
N ARG A 94 -5.93 -10.71 -10.49
CA ARG A 94 -7.31 -10.97 -10.96
C ARG A 94 -7.83 -12.33 -10.50
N HIS A 95 -6.98 -13.35 -10.50
CA HIS A 95 -7.40 -14.73 -10.22
C HIS A 95 -7.47 -15.06 -8.72
N SER A 96 -6.57 -14.53 -7.90
CA SER A 96 -6.41 -15.00 -6.51
C SER A 96 -6.45 -13.92 -5.45
N PHE A 97 -6.09 -12.67 -5.77
CA PHE A 97 -6.02 -11.57 -4.80
C PHE A 97 -6.65 -10.29 -5.36
N PRO A 98 -7.96 -10.30 -5.68
CA PRO A 98 -8.61 -9.18 -6.40
C PRO A 98 -8.64 -7.88 -5.59
N THR A 99 -8.57 -7.98 -4.27
CA THR A 99 -8.56 -6.85 -3.33
C THR A 99 -7.18 -6.22 -3.15
N LEU A 100 -6.12 -6.88 -3.63
CA LEU A 100 -4.75 -6.38 -3.53
C LEU A 100 -4.32 -5.74 -4.86
N SER A 101 -3.34 -4.83 -4.80
CA SER A 101 -2.71 -4.31 -6.01
C SER A 101 -1.57 -5.22 -6.47
N ALA A 102 -1.32 -5.29 -7.78
CA ALA A 102 -0.23 -6.08 -8.36
C ALA A 102 1.14 -5.71 -7.75
N GLN A 103 1.36 -4.41 -7.51
CA GLN A 103 2.57 -3.92 -6.85
C GLN A 103 2.74 -4.50 -5.44
N ARG A 104 1.64 -4.63 -4.69
CA ARG A 104 1.68 -5.18 -3.31
C ARG A 104 2.01 -6.67 -3.31
N LEU A 105 1.46 -7.43 -4.25
CA LEU A 105 1.79 -8.85 -4.46
C LEU A 105 3.28 -9.03 -4.76
N ARG A 106 3.82 -8.21 -5.67
CA ARG A 106 5.25 -8.21 -6.02
C ARG A 106 6.13 -7.96 -4.80
N VAL A 107 5.83 -6.92 -4.01
CA VAL A 107 6.60 -6.59 -2.80
C VAL A 107 6.56 -7.75 -1.81
N LYS A 108 5.36 -8.31 -1.54
CA LYS A 108 5.23 -9.43 -0.61
C LYS A 108 6.00 -10.66 -1.06
N TYR A 109 5.98 -11.00 -2.35
CA TYR A 109 6.74 -12.11 -2.90
C TYR A 109 8.26 -11.92 -2.73
N LEU A 110 8.76 -10.70 -3.01
CA LEU A 110 10.18 -10.39 -2.80
C LEU A 110 10.60 -10.52 -1.34
N ASP A 111 9.75 -10.06 -0.41
CA ASP A 111 10.00 -10.20 1.02
C ASP A 111 10.03 -11.67 1.45
N TYR A 112 9.11 -12.49 0.93
CA TYR A 112 9.11 -13.94 1.14
C TYR A 112 10.40 -14.60 0.63
N CYS A 113 10.85 -14.28 -0.59
CA CYS A 113 12.10 -14.79 -1.14
C CYS A 113 13.33 -14.43 -0.28
N LYS A 114 13.36 -13.21 0.27
CA LYS A 114 14.44 -12.78 1.19
C LYS A 114 14.43 -13.60 2.47
N MET A 115 13.26 -13.83 3.07
CA MET A 115 13.13 -14.64 4.28
C MET A 115 13.59 -16.09 4.06
N GLN A 116 13.18 -16.70 2.94
CA GLN A 116 13.62 -18.05 2.56
C GLN A 116 15.14 -18.15 2.37
N LYS A 117 15.76 -17.13 1.78
CA LYS A 117 17.22 -17.09 1.63
C LYS A 117 17.92 -17.04 3.00
N LEU A 118 17.44 -16.21 3.92
CA LEU A 118 18.00 -16.09 5.27
C LEU A 118 17.87 -17.39 6.06
N GLN A 119 16.73 -18.07 5.99
CA GLN A 119 16.52 -19.37 6.65
C GLN A 119 17.49 -20.44 6.13
N ARG A 120 17.75 -20.48 4.82
CA ARG A 120 18.72 -21.42 4.22
C ARG A 120 20.16 -21.13 4.64
N GLU A 121 20.51 -19.86 4.84
CA GLU A 121 21.84 -19.47 5.32
C GLU A 121 22.05 -19.89 6.78
N GLN A 122 21.03 -19.71 7.64
CA GLN A 122 21.07 -20.16 9.04
C GLN A 122 21.15 -21.69 9.17
N ALA A 123 20.38 -22.43 8.36
CA ALA A 123 20.43 -23.89 8.39
C ALA A 123 21.82 -24.46 8.00
N LYS A 124 22.57 -23.76 7.15
CA LYS A 124 23.94 -24.15 6.78
C LYS A 124 24.91 -23.95 7.94
N THR A 125 24.82 -22.83 8.66
CA THR A 125 25.71 -22.55 9.80
C THR A 125 25.52 -23.53 10.95
N ASP A 126 24.28 -23.98 11.18
CA ASP A 126 23.98 -24.95 12.25
C ASP A 126 24.49 -26.36 11.92
N THR A 127 24.51 -26.72 10.64
CA THR A 127 25.00 -28.04 10.19
C THR A 127 26.53 -28.10 10.27
N GLU A 128 27.24 -27.03 9.86
CA GLU A 128 28.71 -26.97 9.92
C GLU A 128 29.22 -26.84 11.37
N GLY A 129 28.54 -26.06 12.21
CA GLY A 129 28.87 -25.93 13.64
C GLY A 129 28.62 -27.21 14.44
N GLY A 130 27.54 -27.95 14.13
CA GLY A 130 27.23 -29.23 14.77
C GLY A 130 28.21 -30.35 14.38
N THR A 131 28.73 -30.33 13.15
CA THR A 131 29.70 -31.31 12.67
C THR A 131 31.06 -31.10 13.34
N LEU A 132 31.53 -29.84 13.43
CA LEU A 132 32.79 -29.51 14.10
C LEU A 132 32.78 -29.86 15.60
N LEU A 133 31.67 -29.62 16.30
CA LEU A 133 31.56 -29.96 17.72
C LEU A 133 31.54 -31.48 17.95
N ARG A 134 30.90 -32.23 17.04
CA ARG A 134 30.87 -33.70 17.09
C ARG A 134 32.25 -34.29 16.78
N ASP A 135 32.93 -33.80 15.75
CA ASP A 135 34.29 -34.23 15.39
C ASP A 135 35.31 -33.91 16.49
N LEU A 136 35.16 -32.75 17.17
CA LEU A 136 36.00 -32.39 18.32
C LEU A 136 35.78 -33.33 19.52
N MET A 137 34.52 -33.72 19.77
CA MET A 137 34.18 -34.65 20.85
C MET A 137 34.67 -36.08 20.55
N ASP A 138 34.60 -36.52 19.29
CA ASP A 138 35.12 -37.82 18.86
C ASP A 138 36.66 -37.88 18.94
N LEU A 139 37.36 -36.80 18.59
CA LEU A 139 38.82 -36.67 18.76
C LEU A 139 39.24 -36.69 20.24
N LEU A 140 38.48 -36.07 21.13
CA LEU A 140 38.74 -36.10 22.57
C LEU A 140 38.46 -37.48 23.19
N ALA A 141 37.50 -38.24 22.65
CA ALA A 141 37.20 -39.60 23.08
C ALA A 141 38.31 -40.60 22.69
N GLN A 142 38.89 -40.46 21.48
CA GLN A 142 39.99 -41.32 21.01
C GLN A 142 41.31 -41.12 21.78
N ARG A 143 41.50 -39.96 22.42
CA ARG A 143 42.74 -39.63 23.16
C ARG A 143 42.80 -40.21 24.59
N LYS A 144 41.75 -40.90 25.04
CA LYS A 144 41.64 -41.48 26.39
C LYS A 144 41.91 -43.00 26.43
N GLN A 145 42.31 -43.61 25.32
CA GLN A 145 42.81 -44.99 25.25
C GLN A 145 44.34 -44.97 25.09
#